data_AF-A0A7S2KA03-F1
#
_entry.id   AF-A0A7S2KA03-F1
#
_cell.length_a   1.000
_cell.length_b   1.000
_cell.length_c   1.000
_cell.angle_alpha   90.00
_cell.angle_beta   90.00
_cell.angle_gamma   90.00
#
_symmetry.space_group_name_H-M   'P 1'
#
loop_
_entity.id
_entity.type
_entity.pdbx_description
1 polymer ?
#
loop_
_entity_poly.entity_id
_entity_poly.type
_entity_poly.pdbx_seq_one_letter_code
_entity_poly.pdbx_strand_id
1 'polypeptide(L)'
;CDGGIMITASHLPKDRNGMKLFTKSGGFTKGDVGVLINGALTKLSSLEDNVARLSRSRKFFDSGEASKYMTHYATTLKNALIREISLGLTPDNSSDIPLPLAGLRIVLNAGNGAGCFFNDVLHELGD
;
A
#
# COMPACT_ATOMS: atom_id res chain seq x y z
N CYS A 1 -13.67 -2.67 1.60
CA CYS A 1 -13.22 -3.84 0.82
C CYS A 1 -13.20 -5.07 1.72
N ASP A 2 -13.42 -6.28 1.17
CA ASP A 2 -13.35 -7.54 1.93
C ASP A 2 -11.95 -8.17 1.89
N GLY A 3 -11.16 -7.81 0.88
CA GLY A 3 -9.75 -8.16 0.77
C GLY A 3 -9.01 -7.23 -0.19
N GLY A 4 -7.70 -7.41 -0.23
CA GLY A 4 -6.80 -6.63 -1.08
C GLY A 4 -5.61 -7.48 -1.54
N ILE A 5 -5.08 -7.14 -2.71
CA ILE A 5 -3.88 -7.74 -3.27
C ILE A 5 -2.89 -6.62 -3.56
N MET A 6 -1.69 -6.72 -3.01
CA MET A 6 -0.57 -5.85 -3.35
C MET A 6 0.41 -6.61 -4.22
N ILE A 7 0.58 -6.17 -5.46
CA ILE A 7 1.59 -6.72 -6.37
C ILE A 7 2.90 -6.00 -6.08
N THR A 8 3.89 -6.72 -5.57
CA THR A 8 5.18 -6.16 -5.16
C THR A 8 6.25 -7.23 -5.13
N ALA A 9 7.45 -6.89 -5.64
CA ALA A 9 8.66 -7.69 -5.48
C ALA A 9 9.39 -7.36 -4.15
N SER A 10 8.87 -6.41 -3.36
CA SER A 10 9.57 -5.85 -2.20
C SER A 10 10.98 -5.36 -2.58
N HIS A 11 12.02 -6.11 -2.22
CA HIS A 11 13.43 -5.83 -2.47
C HIS A 11 14.10 -6.90 -3.34
N LEU A 12 13.31 -7.84 -3.89
CA LEU A 12 13.83 -8.88 -4.75
C LEU A 12 14.42 -8.30 -6.04
N PRO A 13 15.32 -9.04 -6.70
CA PRO A 13 15.87 -8.64 -7.98
C PRO A 13 14.79 -8.30 -9.02
N LYS A 14 15.14 -7.45 -9.99
CA LYS A 14 14.22 -6.91 -11.02
C LYS A 14 13.48 -7.97 -11.86
N ASP A 15 13.99 -9.19 -11.92
CA ASP A 15 13.41 -10.34 -12.63
C ASP A 15 12.47 -11.19 -11.75
N ARG A 16 12.09 -10.71 -10.57
CA ARG A 16 11.15 -11.35 -9.66
C ARG A 16 9.96 -10.43 -9.39
N ASN A 17 8.81 -11.05 -9.11
CA ASN A 17 7.61 -10.37 -8.61
C ASN A 17 7.00 -11.17 -7.45
N GLY A 18 5.97 -10.60 -6.84
CA GLY A 18 5.28 -11.21 -5.72
C GLY A 18 3.91 -10.58 -5.51
N MET A 19 3.11 -11.26 -4.69
CA MET A 19 1.80 -10.78 -4.26
C MET A 19 1.70 -10.92 -2.75
N LYS A 20 1.18 -9.88 -2.09
CA LYS A 20 0.74 -9.93 -0.70
C LYS A 20 -0.77 -9.85 -0.68
N LEU A 21 -1.41 -10.75 0.07
CA LEU A 21 -2.86 -10.82 0.20
C LEU A 21 -3.29 -10.33 1.57
N PHE A 22 -4.40 -9.63 1.61
CA PHE A 22 -4.95 -9.00 2.80
C PHE A 22 -6.46 -9.29 2.88
N THR A 23 -6.95 -9.48 4.10
CA THR A 23 -8.37 -9.41 4.46
C THR A 23 -8.62 -8.14 5.27
N LYS A 24 -9.88 -7.88 5.64
CA LYS A 24 -10.24 -6.87 6.64
C LYS A 24 -9.46 -7.00 7.96
N SER A 25 -9.07 -8.22 8.34
CA SER A 25 -8.39 -8.51 9.60
C SER A 25 -6.86 -8.42 9.51
N GLY A 26 -6.29 -8.17 8.31
CA GLY A 26 -4.85 -8.04 8.11
C GLY A 26 -4.28 -8.92 6.99
N GLY A 27 -2.96 -9.01 6.94
CA GLY A 27 -2.23 -9.78 5.94
C GLY A 27 -2.33 -11.30 6.17
N PHE A 28 -2.24 -12.06 5.08
CA PHE A 28 -2.24 -13.52 5.14
C PHE A 28 -1.02 -14.06 5.89
N THR A 29 -1.25 -15.05 6.74
CA THR A 29 -0.20 -15.85 7.37
C THR A 29 0.33 -16.92 6.41
N LYS A 30 1.42 -17.60 6.78
CA LYS A 30 1.93 -18.77 6.04
C LYS A 30 0.86 -19.86 5.89
N GLY A 31 0.03 -20.07 6.91
CA GLY A 31 -1.07 -21.03 6.88
C GLY A 31 -2.15 -20.64 5.86
N ASP A 32 -2.57 -19.38 5.88
CA ASP A 32 -3.57 -18.85 4.94
C ASP A 32 -3.10 -18.96 3.48
N VAL A 33 -1.83 -18.67 3.23
CA VAL A 33 -1.20 -18.84 1.91
C VAL A 33 -1.24 -20.31 1.49
N GLY A 34 -0.94 -21.25 2.39
CA GLY A 34 -1.01 -22.68 2.11
C GLY A 34 -2.41 -23.14 1.72
N VAL A 35 -3.44 -22.70 2.45
CA VAL A 35 -4.84 -22.98 2.13
C VAL A 35 -5.22 -22.43 0.75
N LEU A 36 -4.83 -21.17 0.47
CA LEU A 36 -5.09 -20.53 -0.82
C LEU A 36 -4.45 -21.30 -1.99
N ILE A 37 -3.17 -21.67 -1.85
CA ILE A 37 -2.45 -22.42 -2.89
C ILE A 37 -3.10 -23.78 -3.13
N ASN A 38 -3.42 -24.53 -2.07
CA ASN A 38 -4.06 -25.85 -2.21
C ASN A 38 -5.45 -25.76 -2.86
N GLY A 39 -6.22 -24.73 -2.50
CA GLY A 39 -7.51 -24.46 -3.12
C GLY A 39 -7.37 -24.11 -4.61
N ALA A 40 -6.37 -23.27 -4.95
CA ALA A 40 -6.08 -22.90 -6.33
C ALA A 40 -5.64 -24.12 -7.15
N LEU A 41 -4.75 -24.97 -6.62
CA LEU A 41 -4.30 -26.20 -7.28
C LEU A 41 -5.46 -27.17 -7.53
N THR A 42 -6.29 -27.43 -6.51
CA THR A 42 -7.49 -28.28 -6.67
C THR A 42 -8.41 -27.76 -7.77
N LYS A 43 -8.60 -26.44 -7.84
CA LYS A 43 -9.45 -25.81 -8.86
C LYS A 43 -8.80 -25.84 -10.25
N LEU A 44 -7.47 -25.81 -10.34
CA LEU A 44 -6.76 -25.98 -11.61
C LEU A 44 -6.86 -27.42 -12.12
N SER A 45 -6.70 -28.41 -11.25
CA SER A 45 -6.81 -29.83 -11.61
C SER A 45 -8.21 -30.22 -12.08
N SER A 46 -9.26 -29.49 -11.69
CA SER A 46 -10.62 -29.71 -12.20
C SER A 46 -10.93 -28.95 -13.50
N LEU A 47 -9.97 -28.18 -14.04
CA LEU A 47 -10.09 -27.35 -15.24
C LEU A 47 -9.30 -27.93 -16.44
N GLU A 48 -9.15 -29.26 -16.52
CA GLU A 48 -8.20 -29.98 -17.40
C GLU A 48 -8.15 -29.50 -18.88
N ASP A 49 -9.18 -28.85 -19.43
CA ASP A 49 -9.20 -28.36 -20.83
C ASP A 49 -9.25 -26.82 -21.02
N ASN A 50 -9.26 -25.98 -19.97
CA ASN A 50 -9.64 -24.56 -20.11
C ASN A 50 -8.61 -23.50 -19.68
N VAL A 51 -7.36 -23.88 -19.35
CA VAL A 51 -6.32 -22.90 -18.96
C VAL A 51 -6.09 -21.84 -20.06
N ALA A 52 -6.14 -22.23 -21.34
CA ALA A 52 -6.02 -21.30 -22.48
C ALA A 52 -7.20 -20.32 -22.61
N ARG A 53 -8.38 -20.62 -22.05
CA ARG A 53 -9.56 -19.73 -22.06
C ARG A 53 -9.52 -18.68 -20.95
N LEU A 54 -8.86 -18.97 -19.83
CA LEU A 54 -8.66 -18.00 -18.75
C LEU A 54 -7.78 -16.82 -19.21
N SER A 55 -6.73 -17.08 -19.99
CA SER A 55 -5.87 -16.03 -20.55
C SER A 55 -6.55 -15.15 -21.61
N ARG A 56 -7.64 -15.65 -22.24
CA ARG A 56 -8.37 -14.95 -23.31
C ARG A 56 -9.66 -14.28 -22.86
N SER A 57 -10.14 -14.57 -21.65
CA SER A 57 -11.36 -13.95 -21.11
C SER A 57 -11.03 -12.55 -20.59
N ARG A 58 -10.89 -11.60 -21.51
CA ARG A 58 -10.83 -10.14 -21.23
C ARG A 58 -12.07 -9.59 -20.53
N LYS A 59 -13.08 -10.43 -20.23
CA LYS A 59 -14.29 -10.09 -19.47
C LYS A 59 -14.09 -10.01 -17.94
N PHE A 60 -12.85 -9.93 -17.45
CA PHE A 60 -12.57 -9.96 -16.00
C PHE A 60 -12.57 -8.59 -15.31
N PHE A 61 -12.77 -7.49 -16.04
CA PHE A 61 -12.79 -6.13 -15.49
C PHE A 61 -14.01 -5.36 -16.03
N ASP A 62 -15.22 -5.77 -15.65
CA ASP A 62 -16.43 -4.96 -15.91
C ASP A 62 -16.72 -3.97 -14.76
N SER A 63 -15.97 -4.07 -13.65
CA SER A 63 -16.26 -3.37 -12.39
C SER A 63 -15.02 -2.80 -11.68
N GLY A 64 -13.93 -2.57 -12.39
CA GLY A 64 -12.74 -1.94 -11.82
C GLY A 64 -12.76 -0.42 -11.97
N GLU A 65 -12.80 0.30 -10.86
CA GLU A 65 -12.63 1.75 -10.84
C GLU A 65 -11.20 2.10 -10.41
N ALA A 66 -10.52 2.95 -11.17
CA ALA A 66 -9.25 3.52 -10.76
C ALA A 66 -9.47 4.46 -9.57
N SER A 67 -8.80 4.19 -8.45
CA SER A 67 -8.91 5.02 -7.24
C SER A 67 -7.67 5.90 -7.06
N LYS A 68 -7.88 7.15 -6.62
CA LYS A 68 -6.80 8.04 -6.13
C LYS A 68 -6.39 7.69 -4.70
N TYR A 69 -6.20 6.40 -4.42
CA TYR A 69 -5.96 5.89 -3.08
C TYR A 69 -4.71 6.49 -2.43
N MET A 70 -3.63 6.70 -3.21
CA MET A 70 -2.39 7.28 -2.68
C MET A 70 -2.57 8.70 -2.14
N THR A 71 -3.40 9.53 -2.78
CA THR A 71 -3.71 10.88 -2.29
C THR A 71 -4.42 10.81 -0.94
N HIS A 72 -5.38 9.89 -0.79
CA HIS A 72 -6.08 9.68 0.47
C HIS A 72 -5.12 9.19 1.56
N TYR A 73 -4.29 8.19 1.25
CA TYR A 73 -3.29 7.66 2.18
C TYR A 73 -2.29 8.73 2.64
N ALA A 74 -1.73 9.51 1.72
CA ALA A 74 -0.81 10.61 2.03
C ALA A 74 -1.45 11.64 2.97
N THR A 75 -2.71 12.02 2.69
CA THR A 75 -3.48 12.95 3.53
C THR A 75 -3.70 12.38 4.94
N THR A 76 -4.11 11.12 5.03
CA THR A 76 -4.33 10.43 6.31
C THR A 76 -3.04 10.36 7.12
N LEU A 77 -1.91 10.00 6.49
CA LEU A 77 -0.61 9.93 7.14
C LEU A 77 -0.18 11.31 7.66
N LYS A 78 -0.25 12.34 6.81
CA LYS A 78 0.07 13.72 7.19
C LYS A 78 -0.73 14.17 8.43
N ASN A 79 -2.04 13.95 8.42
CA ASN A 79 -2.91 14.33 9.53
C ASN A 79 -2.58 13.55 10.81
N ALA A 80 -2.23 12.27 10.69
CA ALA A 80 -1.79 11.47 11.82
C ALA A 80 -0.48 12.03 12.41
N LEU A 81 0.50 12.39 11.58
CA LEU A 81 1.76 12.99 12.02
C LEU A 81 1.53 14.34 12.73
N ILE A 82 0.74 15.23 12.15
CA ILE A 82 0.37 16.52 12.78
C ILE A 82 -0.28 16.27 14.14
N ARG A 83 -1.25 15.35 14.22
CA ARG A 83 -1.93 15.03 15.47
C ARG A 83 -0.96 14.53 16.54
N GLU A 84 -0.13 13.54 16.23
CA GLU A 84 0.80 12.95 17.20
C GLU A 84 1.86 13.95 17.69
N ILE A 85 2.37 14.81 16.80
CA ILE A 85 3.33 15.87 17.18
C ILE A 85 2.66 16.91 18.08
N SER A 86 1.42 17.30 17.75
CA SER A 86 0.67 18.30 18.51
C SER A 86 0.28 17.85 19.92
N LEU A 87 0.13 16.55 20.18
CA LEU A 87 -0.14 16.02 21.52
C LEU A 87 1.01 16.28 22.52
N GLY A 88 2.23 16.53 22.03
CA GLY A 88 3.40 16.82 22.86
C GLY A 88 3.58 18.30 23.23
N LEU A 89 2.69 19.19 22.80
CA LEU A 89 2.84 20.65 22.95
C LEU A 89 1.99 21.18 24.11
N THR A 90 2.53 22.14 24.85
CA THR A 90 1.80 22.91 25.88
C THR A 90 1.15 24.17 25.27
N PRO A 91 0.09 24.72 25.89
CA PRO A 91 -0.55 25.96 25.43
C PRO A 91 0.40 27.16 25.29
N ASP A 92 1.48 27.22 26.09
CA ASP A 92 2.46 28.31 26.04
C ASP A 92 3.44 28.18 24.85
N ASN A 93 3.52 27.00 24.24
CA ASN A 93 4.27 26.71 23.01
C ASN A 93 3.34 26.39 21.83
N SER A 94 2.04 26.70 21.96
CA SER A 94 1.01 26.39 20.97
C SER A 94 0.81 27.50 19.94
N SER A 95 1.79 28.39 19.75
CA SER A 95 1.77 29.25 18.56
C SER A 95 1.74 28.31 17.37
N ASP A 96 0.60 28.31 16.66
CA ASP A 96 0.27 27.51 15.48
C ASP A 96 1.48 26.79 14.89
N ILE A 97 1.53 25.45 14.93
CA ILE A 97 2.56 24.68 14.21
C ILE A 97 1.98 24.32 12.84
N PRO A 98 2.05 25.20 11.81
CA PRO A 98 1.64 24.82 10.46
C PRO A 98 2.64 23.84 9.82
N LEU A 99 3.86 23.75 10.35
CA LEU A 99 4.99 23.07 9.71
C LEU A 99 5.85 22.35 10.76
N PRO A 100 5.46 21.15 11.21
CA PRO A 100 6.14 20.45 12.30
C PRO A 100 7.56 19.98 11.96
N LEU A 101 7.95 19.99 10.68
CA LEU A 101 9.30 19.63 10.24
C LEU A 101 10.19 20.87 9.99
N ALA A 102 9.66 22.08 10.22
CA ALA A 102 10.39 23.32 9.97
C ALA A 102 11.75 23.36 10.67
N GLY A 103 12.80 23.64 9.89
CA GLY A 103 14.17 23.74 10.37
C GLY A 103 14.90 22.40 10.51
N LEU A 104 14.23 21.27 10.27
CA LEU A 104 14.89 19.99 10.12
C LEU A 104 15.58 19.92 8.76
N ARG A 105 16.66 19.12 8.67
CA ARG A 105 17.32 18.80 7.41
C ARG A 105 17.03 17.35 7.07
N ILE A 106 16.09 17.14 6.16
CA ILE A 106 15.62 15.81 5.79
C ILE A 106 16.20 15.41 4.43
N VAL A 107 16.61 14.14 4.30
CA VAL A 107 17.06 13.57 3.04
C VAL A 107 16.15 12.39 2.72
N LEU A 108 15.41 12.49 1.62
CA LEU A 108 14.58 11.42 1.10
C LEU A 108 15.29 10.69 -0.05
N ASN A 109 15.52 9.39 0.11
CA ASN A 109 15.94 8.51 -0.96
C ASN A 109 14.89 7.42 -1.18
N ALA A 110 14.05 7.59 -2.21
CA ALA A 110 12.98 6.65 -2.52
C ALA A 110 13.45 5.36 -3.22
N GLY A 111 14.73 5.23 -3.57
CA GLY A 111 15.32 4.01 -4.16
C GLY A 111 14.65 3.55 -5.46
N ASN A 112 14.05 4.47 -6.22
CA ASN A 112 13.21 4.19 -7.40
C ASN A 112 11.99 3.29 -7.12
N GLY A 113 11.55 3.24 -5.85
CA GLY A 113 10.36 2.51 -5.41
C GLY A 113 9.11 3.39 -5.33
N ALA A 114 8.03 2.82 -4.79
CA ALA A 114 6.74 3.51 -4.63
C ALA A 114 6.74 4.61 -3.54
N GLY A 115 7.86 4.86 -2.86
CA GLY A 115 7.97 5.81 -1.75
C GLY A 115 8.05 7.29 -2.16
N CYS A 116 8.06 7.63 -3.44
CA CYS A 116 8.23 9.02 -3.89
C CYS A 116 7.16 9.97 -3.34
N PHE A 117 5.95 9.47 -3.02
CA PHE A 117 4.87 10.28 -2.42
C PHE A 117 5.23 10.90 -1.06
N PHE A 118 6.24 10.35 -0.35
CA PHE A 118 6.71 10.94 0.89
C PHE A 118 7.30 12.34 0.66
N ASN A 119 7.80 12.64 -0.55
CA ASN A 119 8.29 13.97 -0.87
C ASN A 119 7.21 15.04 -0.63
N ASP A 120 6.01 14.81 -1.17
CA ASP A 120 4.90 15.75 -1.05
C ASP A 120 4.42 15.85 0.40
N VAL A 121 4.38 14.72 1.12
CA VAL A 121 4.00 14.69 2.54
C VAL A 121 5.00 15.49 3.40
N LEU A 122 6.30 15.33 3.16
CA LEU A 122 7.34 16.03 3.92
C LEU A 122 7.34 17.53 3.62
N HIS A 123 7.22 17.91 2.34
CA HIS A 123 7.09 19.32 1.93
C HIS A 123 5.87 20.00 2.56
N GLU A 124 4.71 19.33 2.59
CA GLU A 124 3.51 19.86 3.24
C GLU A 124 3.65 20.00 4.77
N LEU A 125 4.63 19.32 5.37
CA LEU A 125 4.97 19.42 6.80
C LEU A 125 6.14 20.37 7.07
N GLY A 126 6.77 20.92 6.03
CA GLY A 126 7.79 21.96 6.09
C GLY A 126 9.22 21.48 6.25
N ASP A 127 9.59 20.36 5.61
CA ASP A 127 11.00 19.94 5.52
C ASP A 127 11.90 20.86 4.66
#